data_AF-A0A434MAP4-F1
#
_entry.id   AF-A0A434MAP4-F1
#
_cell.length_a   1.000
_cell.length_b   1.000
_cell.length_c   1.000
_cell.angle_alpha   90.00
_cell.angle_beta   90.00
_cell.angle_gamma   90.00
#
_symmetry.space_group_name_H-M   'P 1'
#
loop_
_entity.id
_entity.type
_entity.pdbx_description
1 polymer ?
#
loop_
_entity_poly.entity_id
_entity_poly.type
_entity_poly.pdbx_seq_one_letter_code
_entity_poly.pdbx_strand_id
1 'polypeptide(L)' 'MDSRPEIARAAADAAARQSYGKLVAYLAARIRDVAGAEDALADAFAAALERWPQTGVPEKPEAWLLAVAR' A
#
# COMPACT_ATOMS: atom_id res chain seq x y z
N MET A 1 6.99 7.77 23.97
CA MET A 1 7.31 6.68 23.02
C MET A 1 6.52 6.99 21.77
N ASP A 2 7.17 7.24 20.64
CA ASP A 2 6.48 7.64 19.40
C ASP A 2 5.89 6.39 18.74
N SER A 3 4.57 6.19 18.88
CA SER A 3 3.86 5.03 18.34
C SER A 3 3.46 5.19 16.87
N ARG A 4 3.79 6.31 16.20
CA ARG A 4 3.42 6.53 14.78
C ARG A 4 3.98 5.46 13.83
N PRO A 5 5.23 4.97 14.00
CA PRO A 5 5.75 3.88 13.16
C PRO A 5 4.98 2.55 13.34
N GLU A 6 4.50 2.28 14.56
CA GLU A 6 3.72 1.06 14.86
C GLU A 6 2.32 1.14 14.22
N ILE A 7 1.68 2.31 14.29
CA ILE A 7 0.37 2.57 13.64
C ILE A 7 0.50 2.42 12.12
N ALA A 8 1.56 2.98 11.53
CA ALA A 8 1.81 2.86 10.09
C ALA A 8 1.99 1.39 9.66
N ARG A 9 2.78 0.61 10.42
CA ARG A 9 2.97 -0.83 10.16
C ARG A 9 1.67 -1.62 10.31
N ALA A 10 0.90 -1.36 11.37
CA ALA A 10 -0.38 -2.03 11.59
C ALA A 10 -1.38 -1.73 10.47
N ALA A 11 -1.44 -0.48 9.99
CA ALA A 11 -2.29 -0.11 8.86
C ALA A 11 -1.84 -0.78 7.55
N ALA A 12 -0.53 -0.86 7.30
CA ALA A 12 0.01 -1.52 6.11
C ALA A 12 -0.27 -3.04 6.14
N ASP A 13 -0.05 -3.69 7.28
CA ASP A 13 -0.37 -5.12 7.47
C ASP A 13 -1.87 -5.39 7.30
N ALA A 14 -2.73 -4.54 7.87
CA ALA A 14 -4.18 -4.65 7.69
C ALA A 14 -4.58 -4.54 6.21
N ALA A 15 -4.07 -3.54 5.49
CA ALA A 15 -4.35 -3.36 4.07
C ALA A 15 -3.85 -4.54 3.21
N ALA A 16 -2.67 -5.09 3.52
CA ALA A 16 -2.14 -6.27 2.85
C ALA A 16 -3.03 -7.50 3.10
N ARG A 17 -3.37 -7.77 4.36
CA ARG A 17 -4.20 -8.94 4.71
C ARG A 17 -5.61 -8.87 4.12
N GLN A 18 -6.19 -7.68 4.06
CA GLN A 18 -7.58 -7.50 3.63
C GLN A 18 -7.72 -7.37 2.11
N SER A 19 -6.75 -6.74 1.44
CA SER A 19 -6.97 -6.21 0.10
C SER A 19 -5.85 -6.46 -0.91
N TYR A 20 -4.74 -7.11 -0.54
CA TYR A 20 -3.60 -7.31 -1.45
C TYR A 20 -4.01 -7.90 -2.80
N GLY A 21 -4.71 -9.03 -2.82
CA GLY A 21 -5.15 -9.67 -4.06
C GLY A 21 -6.08 -8.79 -4.92
N LYS A 22 -6.93 -7.97 -4.29
CA LYS A 22 -7.81 -7.03 -4.99
C LYS A 22 -7.01 -5.88 -5.61
N LEU A 23 -6.01 -5.37 -4.91
CA LEU A 23 -5.14 -4.29 -5.39
C LEU A 23 -4.29 -4.76 -6.57
N VAL A 24 -3.66 -5.94 -6.47
CA VAL A 24 -2.93 -6.57 -7.58
C VAL A 24 -3.84 -6.79 -8.78
N ALA A 25 -5.05 -7.36 -8.57
CA ALA A 25 -5.99 -7.57 -9.66
C ALA A 25 -6.38 -6.27 -10.38
N TYR A 26 -6.59 -5.18 -9.63
CA TYR A 26 -6.93 -3.87 -10.20
C TYR A 26 -5.76 -3.27 -11.01
N LEU A 27 -4.53 -3.36 -10.50
CA LEU A 27 -3.33 -2.88 -11.18
C LEU A 27 -3.04 -3.72 -12.43
N ALA A 28 -3.05 -5.05 -12.30
CA ALA A 28 -2.81 -5.99 -13.40
C ALA A 28 -3.85 -5.85 -14.52
N ALA A 29 -5.12 -5.56 -14.18
CA ALA A 29 -6.15 -5.30 -15.19
C ALA A 29 -5.84 -4.07 -16.07
N ARG A 30 -5.14 -3.07 -15.52
CA ARG A 30 -4.75 -1.84 -16.23
C ARG A 30 -3.44 -1.99 -16.98
N ILE A 31 -2.44 -2.63 -16.36
CA ILE A 31 -1.06 -2.72 -16.87
C ILE A 31 -0.90 -3.96 -17.79
N ARG A 32 -1.82 -4.93 -17.72
CA ARG A 32 -1.78 -6.21 -18.45
C ARG A 32 -0.55 -7.06 -18.14
N ASP A 33 0.05 -6.83 -16.97
CA ASP A 33 1.16 -7.57 -16.40
C ASP A 33 0.89 -7.80 -14.91
N VAL A 34 0.92 -9.06 -14.49
CA VAL A 34 0.70 -9.43 -13.09
C VAL A 34 1.97 -9.23 -12.27
N ALA A 35 3.14 -9.59 -12.81
CA ALA A 35 4.40 -9.46 -12.08
C ALA A 35 4.72 -7.99 -11.85
N GLY A 36 4.62 -7.16 -12.90
CA GLY A 36 4.79 -5.71 -12.75
C GLY A 36 3.77 -5.08 -11.80
N ALA A 37 2.54 -5.60 -11.72
CA ALA A 37 1.54 -5.11 -10.76
C ALA A 37 1.87 -5.47 -9.30
N GLU A 38 2.45 -6.65 -9.05
CA GLU A 38 2.93 -7.03 -7.72
C GLU A 38 4.12 -6.17 -7.29
N ASP A 39 5.07 -5.94 -8.19
CA ASP A 39 6.23 -5.06 -7.94
C ASP A 39 5.77 -3.62 -7.64
N ALA A 40 4.86 -3.07 -8.46
CA ALA A 40 4.29 -1.74 -8.26
C ALA A 40 3.58 -1.59 -6.91
N LEU A 41 2.86 -2.63 -6.47
CA LEU A 41 2.19 -2.65 -5.18
C LEU A 41 3.18 -2.77 -4.03
N ALA A 42 4.24 -3.55 -4.17
CA ALA A 42 5.31 -3.66 -3.18
C ALA A 42 6.00 -2.30 -2.96
N ASP A 43 6.30 -1.58 -4.03
CA ASP A 43 6.85 -0.22 -3.98
C ASP A 43 5.89 0.76 -3.28
N ALA A 44 4.58 0.65 -3.54
CA ALA A 44 3.57 1.44 -2.85
C ALA A 44 3.54 1.18 -1.34
N PHE A 45 3.67 -0.09 -0.91
CA PHE A 45 3.77 -0.44 0.50
C PHE A 45 5.07 0.06 1.15
N ALA A 46 6.20 0.00 0.43
CA ALA A 46 7.46 0.58 0.90
C ALA A 46 7.29 2.10 1.15
N ALA A 47 6.73 2.81 0.17
CA ALA A 47 6.46 4.24 0.29
C ALA A 47 5.48 4.58 1.44
N ALA A 48 4.49 3.71 1.70
CA ALA A 48 3.58 3.86 2.83
C ALA A 48 4.32 3.78 4.18
N LEU A 49 5.20 2.77 4.34
CA LEU A 49 6.00 2.58 5.55
C LEU A 49 6.99 3.71 5.80
N GLU A 50 7.45 4.39 4.75
CA GLU A 50 8.30 5.58 4.88
C GLU A 50 7.50 6.85 5.21
N ARG A 51 6.34 7.05 4.57
CA ARG A 51 5.58 8.31 4.64
C ARG A 51 4.60 8.36 5.81
N TRP A 52 3.83 7.30 6.06
CA TRP A 52 2.77 7.31 7.06
C TRP A 52 3.23 7.58 8.50
N PRO A 53 4.44 7.16 8.95
CA PRO A 53 4.93 7.55 10.27
C PRO A 53 5.08 9.08 10.43
N GLN A 54 5.31 9.79 9.33
CA GLN A 54 5.53 11.24 9.30
C GLN A 54 4.23 12.00 9.07
N THR A 55 3.39 11.52 8.15
CA THR A 55 2.18 12.22 7.68
C THR A 55 0.88 11.71 8.30
N GLY A 56 0.93 10.58 9.02
CA GLY A 56 -0.25 9.82 9.41
C GLY A 56 -0.72 8.87 8.31
N VAL A 57 -1.53 7.89 8.72
CA VAL A 57 -2.20 6.94 7.81
C VAL A 57 -3.40 7.65 7.16
N PRO A 58 -3.54 7.62 5.83
CA PRO A 58 -4.70 8.19 5.14
C PRO A 58 -6.00 7.50 5.55
N GLU A 59 -7.13 8.22 5.48
CA GLU A 59 -8.46 7.65 5.74
C GLU A 59 -8.78 6.45 4.84
N LYS A 60 -8.25 6.46 3.61
CA LYS A 60 -8.41 5.37 2.61
C LYS A 60 -7.04 4.84 2.17
N PRO A 61 -6.39 3.96 2.96
CA PRO A 61 -5.05 3.44 2.65
C PRO A 61 -4.97 2.75 1.29
N GLU A 62 -5.97 1.95 0.95
CA GLU A 62 -6.06 1.22 -0.33
C GLU A 62 -6.05 2.16 -1.55
N ALA A 63 -6.84 3.24 -1.48
CA ALA A 63 -6.91 4.22 -2.55
C ALA A 63 -5.57 4.97 -2.70
N TRP A 64 -4.90 5.24 -1.59
CA TRP A 64 -3.58 5.84 -1.60
C TRP A 64 -2.53 4.90 -2.22
N LEU A 65 -2.53 3.62 -1.86
CA LEU A 65 -1.64 2.59 -2.42
C LEU A 65 -1.81 2.48 -3.94
N LEU A 66 -3.05 2.42 -4.44
CA LEU A 66 -3.32 2.41 -5.89
C LEU A 66 -2.88 3.68 -6.61
N ALA A 67 -2.91 4.82 -5.92
CA ALA A 67 -2.52 6.11 -6.50
C ALA A 67 -1.00 6.28 -6.61
N VAL A 68 -0.23 5.65 -5.73
CA VAL A 68 1.24 5.75 -5.73
C VAL A 68 1.94 4.57 -6.38
N ALA A 69 1.26 3.44 -6.58
CA ALA A 69 1.76 2.31 -7.35
C ALA A 69 2.08 2.76 -8.79
N ARG A 70 3.25 2.41 -9.30
CA ARG A 70 3.76 2.84 -10.61
C ARG A 70 3.97 1.68 -11.57
#